data_AF-A0A2N3X2B0-F1
#
_entry.id   AF-A0A2N3X2B0-F1
#
_cell.length_a   1.000
_cell.length_b   1.000
_cell.length_c   1.000
_cell.angle_alpha   90.00
_cell.angle_beta   90.00
_cell.angle_gamma   90.00
#
_symmetry.space_group_name_H-M   'P 1'
#
loop_
_entity.id
_entity.type
_entity.pdbx_description
1 polymer ?
#
loop_
_entity_poly.entity_id
_entity_poly.type
_entity_poly.pdbx_seq_one_letter_code
_entity_poly.pdbx_strand_id
1 'polypeptide(L)'
;MPRVWAELGDVRAEEIIESAADEATVAVLDRLDRFEGRSKFTTWVYKFGVFHAATEARRALWRDRPVELDGQPEPASTDPVTPEAWAEARDLSAAVALALATVLTPHQRRIACALIVDDVPIDVLAERLGTNRSALYKTLHDARR
;
A
#
# COMPACT_ATOMS: atom_id res chain seq x y z
N MET A 1 -14.79 -0.77 3.64
CA MET A 1 -15.07 -0.74 2.19
C MET A 1 -15.95 0.44 1.74
N PRO A 2 -16.97 0.96 2.48
CA PRO A 2 -17.75 2.12 2.01
C PRO A 2 -16.95 3.44 1.93
N ARG A 3 -15.95 3.60 2.79
CA ARG A 3 -15.20 4.86 2.95
C ARG A 3 -14.29 5.22 1.75
N VAL A 4 -13.78 4.20 1.05
CA VAL A 4 -12.84 4.38 -0.08
C VAL A 4 -13.53 4.98 -1.30
N TRP A 5 -14.77 4.57 -1.58
CA TRP A 5 -15.55 5.08 -2.71
C TRP A 5 -16.03 6.52 -2.48
N ALA A 6 -16.32 6.87 -1.24
CA ALA A 6 -16.71 8.23 -0.86
C ALA A 6 -15.58 9.27 -1.12
N GLU A 7 -14.32 8.86 -0.98
CA GLU A 7 -13.16 9.73 -1.27
C GLU A 7 -12.88 9.89 -2.78
N LEU A 8 -13.35 8.95 -3.63
CA LEU A 8 -13.12 8.97 -5.08
C LEU A 8 -14.17 9.78 -5.84
N GLY A 9 -15.37 9.94 -5.28
CA GLY A 9 -16.54 10.49 -5.97
C GLY A 9 -17.24 9.46 -6.87
N ASP A 10 -18.54 9.63 -7.10
CA ASP A 10 -19.42 8.62 -7.70
C ASP A 10 -19.03 8.25 -9.15
N VAL A 11 -18.76 9.25 -9.99
CA VAL A 11 -18.36 9.05 -11.40
C VAL A 11 -17.03 8.28 -11.51
N ARG A 12 -16.04 8.66 -10.70
CA ARG A 12 -14.72 8.00 -10.69
C ARG A 12 -14.79 6.59 -10.11
N ALA A 13 -15.72 6.34 -9.19
CA ALA A 13 -15.97 5.01 -8.67
C ALA A 13 -16.54 4.08 -9.76
N GLU A 14 -17.50 4.57 -10.56
CA GLU A 14 -18.07 3.81 -11.68
C GLU A 14 -17.01 3.46 -12.74
N GLU A 15 -16.19 4.43 -13.16
CA GLU A 15 -15.09 4.20 -14.12
C GLU A 15 -14.12 3.10 -13.63
N ILE A 16 -13.82 3.11 -12.32
CA ILE A 16 -12.95 2.10 -11.70
C ILE A 16 -13.64 0.72 -11.68
N ILE A 17 -14.95 0.67 -11.42
CA ILE A 17 -15.71 -0.58 -11.41
C ILE A 17 -15.75 -1.18 -12.81
N GLU A 18 -16.06 -0.38 -13.84
CA GLU A 18 -16.09 -0.82 -15.23
C GLU A 18 -14.73 -1.36 -15.67
N SER A 19 -13.66 -0.58 -15.48
CA SER A 19 -12.31 -1.00 -15.83
C SER A 19 -11.87 -2.26 -15.07
N ALA A 20 -12.21 -2.37 -13.78
CA ALA A 20 -11.90 -3.56 -13.00
C ALA A 20 -12.68 -4.80 -13.46
N ALA A 21 -13.92 -4.65 -13.94
CA ALA A 21 -14.72 -5.74 -14.47
C ALA A 21 -14.15 -6.28 -15.79
N ASP A 22 -13.68 -5.39 -16.66
CA ASP A 22 -13.02 -5.76 -17.93
C ASP A 22 -11.73 -6.53 -17.66
N GLU A 23 -10.86 -5.99 -16.81
CA GLU A 23 -9.61 -6.64 -16.40
C GLU A 23 -9.84 -8.00 -15.73
N ALA A 24 -10.83 -8.09 -14.84
CA ALA A 24 -11.21 -9.34 -14.21
C ALA A 24 -11.71 -10.36 -15.24
N THR A 25 -12.45 -9.93 -16.26
CA THR A 25 -12.95 -10.80 -17.33
C THR A 25 -11.79 -11.39 -18.14
N VAL A 26 -10.86 -10.56 -18.58
CA VAL A 26 -9.65 -11.01 -19.30
C VAL A 26 -8.83 -11.97 -18.42
N ALA A 27 -8.59 -11.59 -17.17
CA ALA A 27 -7.82 -12.39 -16.20
C ALA A 27 -8.46 -13.75 -15.87
N VAL A 28 -9.78 -13.86 -15.94
CA VAL A 28 -10.55 -15.09 -15.78
C VAL A 28 -10.41 -15.98 -17.01
N LEU A 29 -10.57 -15.42 -18.21
CA LEU A 29 -10.45 -16.16 -19.46
C LEU A 29 -9.05 -16.76 -19.63
N ASP A 30 -8.01 -15.98 -19.31
CA ASP A 30 -6.60 -16.41 -19.36
C ASP A 30 -6.26 -17.54 -18.39
N ARG A 31 -7.09 -17.77 -17.37
CA ARG A 31 -6.85 -18.75 -16.31
C ARG A 31 -7.97 -19.77 -16.18
N LEU A 32 -8.88 -19.82 -17.15
CA LEU A 32 -10.05 -20.67 -17.10
C LEU A 32 -9.66 -22.16 -17.04
N ASP A 33 -8.57 -22.52 -17.71
CA ASP A 33 -7.94 -23.85 -17.69
C ASP A 33 -7.44 -24.25 -16.29
N ARG A 34 -7.19 -23.29 -15.41
CA ARG A 34 -6.73 -23.52 -14.03
C ARG A 34 -7.87 -23.64 -13.02
N PHE A 35 -9.13 -23.55 -13.46
CA PHE A 35 -10.27 -23.73 -12.58
C PHE A 35 -10.51 -25.22 -12.28
N GLU A 36 -10.12 -25.65 -11.07
CA GLU A 36 -10.18 -27.05 -10.63
C GLU A 36 -11.56 -27.50 -10.11
N GLY A 37 -12.59 -26.65 -10.13
CA GLY A 37 -13.93 -27.02 -9.65
C GLY A 37 -14.07 -27.21 -8.13
N ARG A 38 -13.10 -26.77 -7.33
CA ARG A 38 -13.13 -26.89 -5.85
C ARG A 38 -14.09 -25.92 -5.15
N SER A 39 -14.72 -25.02 -5.89
CA SER A 39 -15.77 -24.09 -5.43
C SER A 39 -16.72 -23.78 -6.58
N LYS A 40 -17.80 -23.01 -6.35
CA LYS A 40 -18.60 -22.47 -7.46
C LYS A 40 -17.72 -21.58 -8.33
N PHE A 41 -17.88 -21.67 -9.65
CA PHE A 41 -17.16 -20.82 -10.61
C PHE A 41 -17.25 -19.34 -10.25
N THR A 42 -18.44 -18.85 -9.88
CA THR A 42 -18.66 -17.46 -9.47
C THR A 42 -17.88 -17.06 -8.22
N THR A 43 -17.71 -17.96 -7.25
CA THR A 43 -16.87 -17.71 -6.07
C THR A 43 -15.40 -17.53 -6.46
N TRP A 44 -14.92 -18.33 -7.42
CA TRP A 44 -13.57 -18.19 -7.94
C TRP A 44 -13.38 -16.90 -8.73
N VAL A 45 -14.32 -16.56 -9.63
CA VAL A 45 -14.35 -15.31 -10.40
C VAL A 45 -14.41 -14.07 -9.50
N TYR A 46 -15.18 -14.11 -8.40
CA TYR A 46 -15.32 -12.99 -7.48
C TYR A 46 -13.98 -12.49 -6.92
N LYS A 47 -13.01 -13.40 -6.73
CA LYS A 47 -11.66 -13.05 -6.29
C LYS A 47 -10.95 -12.11 -7.28
N PHE A 48 -11.16 -12.28 -8.58
CA PHE A 48 -10.58 -11.42 -9.61
C PHE A 48 -11.20 -10.03 -9.58
N GLY A 49 -12.54 -9.94 -9.56
CA GLY A 49 -13.25 -8.66 -9.47
C GLY A 49 -12.82 -7.85 -8.25
N VAL A 50 -12.78 -8.48 -7.06
CA VAL A 50 -12.30 -7.83 -5.84
C VAL A 50 -10.84 -7.39 -5.95
N PHE A 51 -9.98 -8.23 -6.54
CA PHE A 51 -8.55 -7.91 -6.69
C PHE A 51 -8.33 -6.71 -7.61
N HIS A 52 -8.96 -6.68 -8.79
CA HIS A 52 -8.80 -5.60 -9.76
C HIS A 52 -9.42 -4.30 -9.24
N ALA A 53 -10.65 -4.36 -8.69
CA ALA A 53 -11.31 -3.18 -8.13
C ALA A 53 -10.51 -2.57 -6.96
N ALA A 54 -10.01 -3.41 -6.05
CA ALA A 54 -9.20 -2.92 -4.93
C ALA A 54 -7.85 -2.35 -5.38
N THR A 55 -7.26 -2.88 -6.46
CA THR A 55 -5.99 -2.39 -7.02
C THR A 55 -6.18 -1.03 -7.69
N GLU A 56 -7.18 -0.92 -8.57
CA GLU A 56 -7.49 0.33 -9.25
C GLU A 56 -7.98 1.42 -8.29
N ALA A 57 -8.81 1.09 -7.29
CA ALA A 57 -9.23 2.05 -6.28
C ALA A 57 -8.03 2.62 -5.50
N ARG A 58 -7.07 1.77 -5.11
CA ARG A 58 -5.86 2.20 -4.40
C ARG A 58 -4.95 3.03 -5.30
N ARG A 59 -4.75 2.63 -6.56
CA ARG A 59 -4.04 3.45 -7.54
C ARG A 59 -4.67 4.83 -7.65
N ALA A 60 -5.99 4.89 -7.86
CA ALA A 60 -6.72 6.13 -8.06
C ALA A 60 -6.67 7.07 -6.84
N LEU A 61 -6.74 6.54 -5.62
CA LEU A 61 -6.61 7.33 -4.38
C LEU A 61 -5.20 7.90 -4.19
N TRP A 62 -4.20 7.19 -4.70
CA TRP A 62 -2.80 7.55 -4.55
C TRP A 62 -2.21 8.26 -5.77
N ARG A 63 -2.93 8.41 -6.89
CA ARG A 63 -2.40 9.07 -8.11
C ARG A 63 -1.90 10.49 -7.83
N ASP A 64 -2.70 11.29 -7.13
CA ASP A 64 -2.43 12.71 -6.90
C ASP A 64 -1.77 12.98 -5.55
N ARG A 65 -1.43 11.93 -4.78
CA ARG A 65 -0.71 12.07 -3.51
C ARG A 65 0.80 12.07 -3.76
N PRO A 66 1.52 13.13 -3.35
CA PRO A 66 2.97 13.07 -3.34
C PRO A 66 3.38 11.94 -2.38
N VAL A 67 4.27 11.07 -2.86
CA VAL A 67 4.95 10.11 -1.98
C VAL A 67 6.39 10.58 -1.94
N GLU A 68 6.75 11.25 -0.86
CA GLU A 68 8.12 11.67 -0.61
C GLU A 68 8.94 10.45 -0.20
N LEU A 69 9.56 9.81 -1.19
CA LEU A 69 10.36 8.61 -0.96
C LEU A 69 11.64 8.91 -0.18
N ASP A 70 12.13 10.15 -0.18
CA ASP A 70 13.40 10.55 0.43
C ASP A 70 13.22 11.35 1.74
N GLY A 71 11.97 11.61 2.17
CA GLY A 71 11.66 12.36 3.38
C GLY A 71 12.10 11.63 4.65
N GLN A 72 12.57 12.37 5.66
CA GLN A 72 12.63 11.82 7.02
C GLN A 72 11.21 11.81 7.59
N PRO A 73 10.77 10.70 8.20
CA PRO A 73 9.46 10.68 8.82
C PRO A 73 9.43 11.69 9.96
N GLU A 74 8.55 12.68 9.85
CA GLU A 74 8.29 13.62 10.94
C GLU A 74 7.62 12.87 12.11
N PRO A 75 8.00 13.15 13.37
CA PRO A 75 7.38 12.52 14.51
C PRO A 75 5.86 12.79 14.49
N ALA A 76 5.07 11.72 14.58
CA ALA A 76 3.62 11.83 14.61
C ALA A 76 3.18 12.82 15.70
N SER A 77 2.43 13.85 15.33
CA SER A 77 1.86 14.82 16.25
C SER A 77 0.70 14.20 17.02
N THR A 78 1.00 13.28 17.93
CA THR A 78 0.05 12.93 18.99
C THR A 78 0.17 14.04 20.03
N ASP A 79 -0.89 14.81 20.29
CA ASP A 79 -0.92 15.73 21.42
C ASP A 79 -0.80 14.88 22.71
N PRO A 80 0.35 14.89 23.38
CA PRO A 80 0.51 14.09 24.57
C PRO A 80 -0.20 14.76 25.73
N VAL A 81 -0.74 13.92 26.60
CA VAL A 81 -1.56 14.36 27.74
C VAL A 81 -0.75 15.15 28.77
N THR A 82 0.59 15.00 28.79
CA THR A 82 1.51 15.76 29.67
C THR A 82 2.82 16.15 28.97
N PRO A 83 3.53 17.19 29.46
CA PRO A 83 4.85 17.60 28.96
C PRO A 83 5.91 16.49 29.04
N GLU A 84 5.89 15.67 30.08
CA GLU A 84 6.83 14.56 30.27
C GLU A 84 6.63 13.49 29.20
N ALA A 85 5.37 13.14 28.90
CA ALA A 85 5.04 12.18 27.85
C ALA A 85 5.44 12.69 26.45
N TRP A 86 5.40 14.01 26.23
CA TRP A 86 5.90 14.60 24.99
C TRP A 86 7.41 14.48 24.85
N ALA A 87 8.16 14.77 25.92
CA ALA A 87 9.61 14.67 25.92
C ALA A 87 10.07 13.23 25.66
N GLU A 88 9.45 12.26 26.33
CA GLU A 88 9.73 10.84 26.13
C GLU A 88 9.42 10.36 24.70
N ALA A 89 8.27 10.77 24.14
CA ALA A 89 7.92 10.44 22.74
C ALA A 89 8.90 11.07 21.73
N ARG A 90 9.38 12.30 22.01
CA ARG A 90 10.40 12.95 21.18
C ARG A 90 11.74 12.25 21.23
N ASP A 91 12.21 11.88 22.42
CA ASP A 91 13.47 11.16 22.57
C ASP A 91 13.42 9.80 21.88
N LEU A 92 12.31 9.06 22.03
CA LEU A 92 12.10 7.79 21.34
C LEU A 92 12.07 7.97 19.81
N SER A 93 11.32 8.94 19.29
CA SER A 93 11.23 9.18 17.84
C SER A 93 12.58 9.59 17.25
N ALA A 94 13.35 10.44 17.93
CA ALA A 94 14.70 10.82 17.51
C ALA A 94 15.65 9.61 17.51
N ALA A 95 15.59 8.75 18.53
CA ALA A 95 16.39 7.52 18.58
C ALA A 95 16.04 6.55 17.45
N VAL A 96 14.75 6.38 17.15
CA VAL A 96 14.28 5.54 16.03
C VAL A 96 14.73 6.11 14.69
N ALA A 97 14.58 7.42 14.47
CA ALA A 97 15.01 8.07 13.23
C ALA A 97 16.53 7.89 13.00
N LEU A 98 17.34 8.08 14.06
CA LEU A 98 18.77 7.86 14.01
C LEU A 98 19.13 6.40 13.70
N ALA A 99 18.45 5.44 14.32
CA ALA A 99 18.65 4.01 14.05
C ALA A 99 18.31 3.66 12.59
N LEU A 100 17.18 4.15 12.08
CA LEU A 100 16.80 3.95 10.67
C LEU A 100 17.81 4.58 9.71
N ALA A 101 18.37 5.74 10.05
CA ALA A 101 19.38 6.41 9.22
C ALA A 101 20.73 5.69 9.19
N THR A 102 21.10 4.99 10.28
CA THR A 102 22.43 4.39 10.45
C THR A 102 22.47 2.90 10.14
N VAL A 103 21.40 2.15 10.42
CA VAL A 103 21.34 0.68 10.25
C VAL A 103 20.89 0.29 8.85
N LEU A 104 19.95 1.03 8.26
CA LEU A 104 19.38 0.69 6.96
C LEU A 104 20.15 1.34 5.81
N THR A 105 20.28 0.61 4.71
CA THR A 105 20.69 1.23 3.45
C THR A 105 19.67 2.28 3.01
N PRO A 106 20.06 3.28 2.20
CA PRO A 106 19.11 4.26 1.68
C PRO A 106 17.91 3.60 0.99
N HIS A 107 18.11 2.52 0.22
CA HIS A 107 17.00 1.82 -0.43
C HIS A 107 16.05 1.15 0.56
N GLN A 108 16.57 0.46 1.59
CA GLN A 108 15.75 -0.17 2.63
C GLN A 108 14.97 0.86 3.44
N ARG A 109 15.61 1.97 3.84
CA ARG A 109 14.95 3.04 4.58
C ARG A 109 13.79 3.63 3.79
N ARG A 110 14.00 3.95 2.52
CA ARG A 110 12.95 4.51 1.65
C ARG A 110 11.75 3.58 1.52
N ILE A 111 11.98 2.28 1.33
CA ILE A 111 10.90 1.29 1.28
C ILE A 111 10.20 1.14 2.63
N ALA A 112 10.95 1.11 3.73
CA ALA A 112 10.39 0.99 5.08
C ALA A 112 9.53 2.21 5.44
N CYS A 113 10.01 3.44 5.18
CA CYS A 113 9.25 4.66 5.41
C CYS A 113 7.96 4.69 4.58
N ALA A 114 8.07 4.46 3.26
CA ALA A 114 6.90 4.48 2.38
C ALA A 114 5.83 3.45 2.79
N LEU A 115 6.23 2.25 3.22
CA LEU A 115 5.27 1.17 3.55
C LEU A 115 4.75 1.21 4.99
N ILE A 116 5.56 1.65 5.96
CA ILE A 116 5.23 1.56 7.39
C ILE A 116 4.77 2.91 7.95
N VAL A 117 5.38 4.00 7.49
CA VAL A 117 5.10 5.34 8.01
C VAL A 117 4.08 6.07 7.16
N ASP A 118 4.28 6.08 5.84
CA ASP A 118 3.40 6.78 4.92
C ASP A 118 2.17 5.94 4.52
N ASP A 119 2.12 4.66 4.92
CA ASP A 119 1.04 3.72 4.59
C ASP A 119 0.76 3.60 3.08
N VAL A 120 1.78 3.81 2.23
CA VAL A 120 1.67 3.64 0.78
C VAL A 120 1.34 2.16 0.49
N PRO A 121 0.25 1.85 -0.23
CA PRO A 121 -0.06 0.49 -0.61
C PRO A 121 1.08 -0.13 -1.41
N ILE A 122 1.46 -1.36 -1.06
CA ILE A 122 2.66 -2.01 -1.64
C ILE A 122 2.63 -2.15 -3.16
N ASP A 123 1.46 -2.29 -3.79
CA ASP A 123 1.33 -2.29 -5.24
C ASP A 123 1.45 -0.91 -5.87
N VAL A 124 0.94 0.13 -5.21
CA VAL A 124 1.19 1.52 -5.62
C VAL A 124 2.70 1.81 -5.57
N LEU A 125 3.37 1.39 -4.50
CA LEU A 125 4.82 1.55 -4.38
C LEU A 125 5.58 0.72 -5.43
N ALA A 126 5.14 -0.52 -5.68
CA ALA A 126 5.77 -1.39 -6.68
C ALA A 126 5.70 -0.77 -8.08
N GLU A 127 4.54 -0.23 -8.45
CA GLU A 127 4.35 0.45 -9.73
C GLU A 127 5.23 1.70 -9.85
N ARG A 128 5.22 2.58 -8.84
CA ARG A 128 6.03 3.81 -8.83
C ARG A 128 7.53 3.54 -8.93
N LEU A 129 8.00 2.46 -8.33
CA LEU A 129 9.41 2.06 -8.35
C LEU A 129 9.77 1.15 -9.52
N GLY A 130 8.82 0.81 -10.42
CA GLY A 130 9.07 -0.11 -11.53
C GLY A 130 9.51 -1.50 -11.09
N THR A 131 8.96 -2.00 -9.97
CA THR A 131 9.32 -3.28 -9.35
C THR A 131 8.08 -4.13 -9.06
N ASN A 132 8.23 -5.19 -8.27
CA ASN A 132 7.13 -6.07 -7.87
C ASN A 132 7.02 -6.22 -6.35
N ARG A 133 5.85 -6.68 -5.88
CA ARG A 133 5.55 -6.87 -4.46
C ARG A 133 6.57 -7.79 -3.76
N SER A 134 7.01 -8.86 -4.42
CA SER A 134 7.96 -9.82 -3.83
C SER A 134 9.32 -9.19 -3.55
N ALA A 135 9.82 -8.33 -4.44
CA ALA A 135 11.05 -7.58 -4.20
C ALA A 135 10.90 -6.64 -3.00
N LEU A 136 9.79 -5.90 -2.92
CA LEU A 136 9.51 -5.01 -1.80
C LEU A 136 9.37 -5.77 -0.46
N TYR A 137 8.68 -6.91 -0.46
CA TYR A 137 8.59 -7.77 0.74
C TYR A 137 9.96 -8.27 1.20
N LYS A 138 10.83 -8.68 0.25
CA LYS A 138 12.18 -9.10 0.59
C LYS A 138 12.97 -7.96 1.21
N THR A 139 12.94 -6.77 0.61
CA THR A 139 13.63 -5.60 1.18
C THR A 139 13.13 -5.25 2.57
N LEU A 140 11.81 -5.31 2.80
CA LEU A 140 11.21 -5.06 4.12
C LEU A 140 11.62 -6.11 5.14
N HIS A 141 11.66 -7.39 4.74
CA HIS A 141 12.14 -8.47 5.59
C HIS A 141 13.61 -8.27 5.97
N ASP A 142 14.47 -7.93 5.01
CA ASP A 142 15.89 -7.69 5.23
C ASP A 142 16.14 -6.44 6.08
N ALA A 143 15.24 -5.46 6.07
CA ALA A 143 15.31 -4.26 6.92
C ALA A 143 14.87 -4.51 8.38
N ARG A 144 14.15 -5.60 8.66
CA ARG A 144 13.67 -5.96 10.01
C ARG A 144 14.63 -6.86 10.78
N ARG A 145 15.61 -7.43 10.10
CA ARG A 145 16.61 -8.34 10.67
C ARG A 145 17.79 -7.52 11.18
#